data_AF-A0A8T9B2U5-F1
#
_entry.id   AF-A0A8T9B2U5-F1
#
_cell.length_a   1.000
_cell.length_b   1.000
_cell.length_c   1.000
_cell.angle_alpha   90.00
_cell.angle_beta   90.00
_cell.angle_gamma   90.00
#
_symmetry.space_group_name_H-M   'P 1'
#
loop_
_entity.id
_entity.type
_entity.pdbx_description
1 polymer ?
#
loop_
_entity_poly.entity_id
_entity_poly.type
_entity_poly.pdbx_seq_one_letter_code
_entity_poly.pdbx_strand_id
1 'polypeptide(L)'
;MYEFSNRYSFWERNEIRRIETLSNHQVWIELRDIMYGYDYSWYMIAQYLQTRLDAGVLKLDHFESGNILYEWNVLCDEKITWKLFGRPSFSNYSFNKACLINLKTIPTQAGLGYQGIKFAIINLDPGPLVGIIAADYAVKEAGEQEAEFRAKGTLGYFYAEGPEFRLDYIHSRVEY
;
A
#
# COMPACT_ATOMS: atom_id res chain seq x y z
N MET A 1 26.83 -18.16 -1.14
CA MET A 1 26.27 -17.23 -0.13
C MET A 1 26.01 -15.93 -0.84
N TYR A 2 24.74 -15.69 -1.20
CA TYR A 2 24.35 -14.69 -2.20
C TYR A 2 24.23 -13.28 -1.60
N GLU A 3 24.60 -12.31 -2.44
CA GLU A 3 24.56 -10.86 -2.26
C GLU A 3 23.15 -10.33 -1.92
N PHE A 4 22.79 -10.33 -0.63
CA PHE A 4 21.58 -9.67 -0.14
C PHE A 4 21.84 -8.24 0.42
N SER A 5 23.06 -7.70 0.27
CA SER A 5 23.55 -6.71 1.23
C SER A 5 23.22 -5.22 0.95
N ASN A 6 22.80 -4.81 -0.25
CA ASN A 6 22.69 -3.36 -0.56
C ASN A 6 21.30 -2.83 -0.96
N ARG A 7 20.24 -3.66 -1.02
CA ARG A 7 18.88 -3.18 -1.40
C ARG A 7 17.97 -2.80 -0.24
N TYR A 8 18.28 -3.28 0.97
CA TYR A 8 17.44 -3.06 2.14
C TYR A 8 18.18 -2.24 3.20
N SER A 9 17.47 -1.26 3.76
CA SER A 9 17.86 -0.53 4.96
C SER A 9 18.07 -1.48 6.14
N PHE A 10 18.79 -1.00 7.16
CA PHE A 10 19.02 -1.79 8.39
C PHE A 10 17.70 -2.21 9.06
N TRP A 11 16.71 -1.31 9.07
CA TRP A 11 15.40 -1.61 9.63
C TRP A 11 14.67 -2.71 8.84
N GLU A 12 14.59 -2.59 7.51
CA GLU A 12 13.93 -3.60 6.67
C GLU A 12 14.55 -4.98 6.85
N ARG A 13 15.89 -5.08 6.92
CA ARG A 13 16.57 -6.36 7.15
C ARG A 13 16.21 -6.98 8.50
N ASN A 14 16.13 -6.17 9.54
CA ASN A 14 15.76 -6.67 10.87
C ASN A 14 14.29 -7.09 10.91
N GLU A 15 13.41 -6.33 10.27
CA GLU A 15 11.98 -6.64 10.24
C GLU A 15 11.69 -7.90 9.40
N ILE A 16 12.36 -8.06 8.24
CA ILE A 16 12.30 -9.29 7.45
C ILE A 16 12.77 -10.48 8.29
N ARG A 17 13.92 -10.38 8.96
CA ARG A 17 14.43 -11.47 9.83
C ARG A 17 13.46 -11.79 10.96
N ARG A 18 12.86 -10.78 11.60
CA ARG A 18 11.83 -10.98 12.63
C ARG A 18 10.67 -11.80 12.06
N ILE A 19 10.12 -11.38 10.92
CA ILE A 19 9.00 -12.06 10.25
C ILE A 19 9.37 -13.48 9.80
N GLU A 20 10.61 -13.68 9.32
CA GLU A 20 11.12 -15.00 8.93
C GLU A 20 11.09 -15.99 10.11
N THR A 21 11.35 -15.51 11.34
CA THR A 21 11.32 -16.33 12.56
C THR A 21 9.93 -16.56 13.16
N LEU A 22 8.90 -15.85 12.70
CA LEU A 22 7.53 -16.02 13.21
C LEU A 22 6.98 -17.41 12.86
N SER A 23 6.14 -17.94 13.74
CA SER A 23 5.29 -19.10 13.44
C SER A 23 4.12 -18.73 12.53
N ASN A 24 3.49 -19.73 11.89
CA ASN A 24 2.31 -19.53 11.05
C ASN A 24 1.17 -18.81 11.80
N HIS A 25 0.95 -19.16 13.07
CA HIS A 25 -0.07 -18.52 13.88
C HIS A 25 0.24 -17.03 14.16
N GLN A 26 1.50 -16.69 14.44
CA GLN A 26 1.91 -15.30 14.65
C GLN A 26 1.80 -14.47 13.37
N VAL A 27 2.24 -15.02 12.22
CA VAL A 27 2.05 -14.36 10.92
C VAL A 27 0.57 -14.08 10.66
N TRP A 28 -0.30 -15.06 10.94
CA TRP A 28 -1.74 -14.90 10.75
C TRP A 28 -2.32 -13.79 11.64
N ILE A 29 -1.93 -13.72 12.92
CA ILE A 29 -2.40 -12.67 13.84
C ILE A 29 -1.96 -11.30 13.34
N GLU A 30 -0.67 -11.10 13.08
CA GLU A 30 -0.14 -9.81 12.64
C GLU A 30 -0.76 -9.37 11.31
N LEU A 31 -0.89 -10.30 10.36
CA LEU A 31 -1.51 -10.01 9.07
C LEU A 31 -2.98 -9.62 9.22
N ARG A 32 -3.74 -10.40 10.00
CA ARG A 32 -5.15 -10.10 10.30
C ARG A 32 -5.31 -8.70 10.89
N ASP A 33 -4.50 -8.38 11.89
CA ASP A 33 -4.59 -7.12 12.60
C ASP A 33 -4.33 -5.95 11.64
N ILE A 34 -3.29 -6.03 10.80
CA ILE A 34 -3.02 -5.04 9.75
C ILE A 34 -4.16 -4.93 8.73
N MET A 35 -4.72 -6.06 8.30
CA MET A 35 -5.81 -6.07 7.30
C MET A 35 -7.09 -5.41 7.83
N TYR A 36 -7.35 -5.51 9.14
CA TYR A 36 -8.42 -4.77 9.82
C TYR A 36 -8.06 -3.32 10.18
N GLY A 37 -6.86 -2.86 9.81
CA GLY A 37 -6.40 -1.49 10.05
C GLY A 37 -5.84 -1.25 11.45
N TYR A 38 -5.46 -2.30 12.18
CA TYR A 38 -4.70 -2.15 13.41
C TYR A 38 -3.21 -1.95 13.07
N ASP A 39 -2.57 -0.97 13.71
CA ASP A 39 -1.12 -0.76 13.67
C ASP A 39 -0.50 -0.59 12.26
N TYR A 40 -1.33 -0.18 11.28
CA TYR A 40 -0.91 0.08 9.91
C TYR A 40 -1.73 1.21 9.28
N SER A 41 -1.06 2.24 8.78
CA SER A 41 -1.68 3.42 8.18
C SER A 41 -1.93 3.22 6.69
N TRP A 42 -2.96 2.45 6.33
CA TRP A 42 -3.29 2.14 4.93
C TRP A 42 -3.50 3.40 4.09
N TYR A 43 -4.24 4.39 4.61
CA TYR A 43 -4.50 5.63 3.89
C TYR A 43 -3.24 6.43 3.66
N MET A 44 -2.47 6.68 4.72
CA MET A 44 -1.26 7.49 4.61
C MET A 44 -0.30 6.87 3.61
N ILE A 45 -0.08 5.55 3.68
CA ILE A 45 0.79 4.83 2.76
C ILE A 45 0.27 4.96 1.32
N ALA A 46 -1.02 4.74 1.08
CA ALA A 46 -1.61 4.88 -0.25
C ALA A 46 -1.40 6.28 -0.85
N GLN A 47 -1.64 7.33 -0.06
CA GLN A 47 -1.43 8.71 -0.51
C GLN A 47 0.02 9.02 -0.85
N TYR A 48 0.96 8.55 -0.04
CA TYR A 48 2.38 8.74 -0.31
C TYR A 48 2.83 7.96 -1.55
N LEU A 49 2.38 6.71 -1.70
CA LEU A 49 2.65 5.92 -2.91
C LEU A 49 2.13 6.64 -4.15
N GLN A 50 0.92 7.18 -4.09
CA GLN A 50 0.33 7.97 -5.17
C GLN A 50 1.18 9.20 -5.51
N THR A 51 1.56 9.98 -4.50
CA THR A 51 2.38 11.18 -4.68
C THR A 51 3.72 10.84 -5.35
N ARG A 52 4.31 9.69 -4.99
CA ARG A 52 5.60 9.23 -5.53
C ARG A 52 5.46 8.70 -6.96
N LEU A 53 4.34 8.08 -7.30
CA LEU A 53 3.98 7.73 -8.67
C LEU A 53 3.79 8.98 -9.53
N ASP A 54 3.01 9.95 -9.07
CA ASP A 54 2.74 11.20 -9.81
C ASP A 54 4.01 12.02 -10.05
N ALA A 55 4.95 12.00 -9.09
CA ALA A 55 6.26 12.60 -9.23
C ALA A 55 7.23 11.81 -10.14
N GLY A 56 6.81 10.65 -10.68
CA GLY A 56 7.63 9.77 -11.52
C GLY A 56 8.77 9.06 -10.80
N VAL A 57 8.75 9.07 -9.46
CA VAL A 57 9.76 8.41 -8.61
C VAL A 57 9.50 6.91 -8.53
N LEU A 58 8.23 6.53 -8.43
CA LEU A 58 7.79 5.14 -8.59
C LEU A 58 7.32 4.93 -10.02
N LYS A 59 7.71 3.80 -10.61
CA LYS A 59 7.29 3.42 -11.95
C LYS A 59 6.76 2.00 -11.96
N LEU A 60 5.67 1.81 -12.69
CA LEU A 60 5.14 0.49 -13.00
C LEU A 60 5.82 -0.01 -14.27
N ASP A 61 7.11 -0.34 -14.16
CA ASP A 61 7.91 -0.74 -15.33
C ASP A 61 7.55 -2.16 -15.79
N HIS A 62 7.36 -3.10 -14.86
CA HIS A 62 7.07 -4.52 -15.14
C HIS A 62 6.18 -5.16 -14.06
N PHE A 63 5.32 -6.09 -14.45
CA PHE A 63 4.48 -6.93 -13.56
C PHE A 63 5.29 -8.10 -12.98
N GLU A 64 6.42 -7.78 -12.35
CA GLU A 64 7.32 -8.75 -11.77
C GLU A 64 7.37 -8.59 -10.25
N SER A 65 7.66 -9.69 -9.56
CA SER A 65 7.83 -9.65 -8.11
C SER A 65 8.97 -8.71 -7.73
N GLY A 66 8.73 -7.91 -6.69
CA GLY A 66 9.63 -6.84 -6.26
C GLY A 66 9.39 -5.47 -6.92
N ASN A 67 8.45 -5.35 -7.88
CA ASN A 67 7.92 -4.05 -8.27
C ASN A 67 6.96 -3.54 -7.18
N ILE A 68 7.30 -2.41 -6.55
CA ILE A 68 6.58 -1.85 -5.40
C ILE A 68 5.08 -1.64 -5.69
N LEU A 69 4.74 -1.11 -6.87
CA LEU A 69 3.35 -0.79 -7.21
C LEU A 69 2.54 -2.04 -7.53
N TYR A 70 3.17 -3.04 -8.14
CA TYR A 70 2.55 -4.35 -8.34
C TYR A 70 2.28 -5.05 -7.01
N GLU A 71 3.30 -5.14 -6.14
CA GLU A 71 3.18 -5.77 -4.83
C GLU A 71 2.14 -5.05 -3.95
N TRP A 72 2.05 -3.71 -4.05
CA TRP A 72 1.00 -2.93 -3.40
C TRP A 72 -0.40 -3.31 -3.89
N ASN A 73 -0.60 -3.45 -5.20
CA ASN A 73 -1.89 -3.88 -5.76
C ASN A 73 -2.29 -5.27 -5.24
N VAL A 74 -1.35 -6.21 -5.15
CA VAL A 74 -1.60 -7.54 -4.57
C VAL A 74 -2.09 -7.43 -3.12
N LEU A 75 -1.49 -6.53 -2.33
CA LEU A 75 -1.91 -6.29 -0.94
C LEU A 75 -3.30 -5.64 -0.85
N CYS A 76 -3.66 -4.74 -1.78
CA CYS A 76 -5.01 -4.20 -1.87
C CYS A 76 -6.05 -5.29 -2.19
N ASP A 77 -5.78 -6.15 -3.16
CA ASP A 77 -6.66 -7.28 -3.49
C ASP A 77 -6.81 -8.25 -2.31
N GLU A 78 -5.71 -8.48 -1.59
CA GLU A 78 -5.72 -9.28 -0.38
C GLU A 78 -6.58 -8.62 0.71
N LYS A 79 -6.45 -7.31 0.94
CA LYS A 79 -7.26 -6.57 1.92
C LYS A 79 -8.76 -6.65 1.61
N ILE A 80 -9.14 -6.57 0.33
CA ILE A 80 -10.53 -6.79 -0.11
C ILE A 80 -10.98 -8.21 0.24
N THR A 81 -10.14 -9.21 -0.02
CA THR A 81 -10.43 -10.61 0.32
C THR A 81 -10.66 -10.78 1.82
N TRP A 82 -9.83 -10.15 2.66
CA TRP A 82 -10.02 -10.13 4.11
C TRP A 82 -11.33 -9.45 4.52
N LYS A 83 -11.71 -8.33 3.89
CA LYS A 83 -12.99 -7.64 4.15
C LYS A 83 -14.19 -8.53 3.79
N LEU A 84 -14.11 -9.27 2.68
CA LEU A 84 -15.21 -10.10 2.19
C LEU A 84 -15.33 -11.45 2.91
N PHE A 85 -14.22 -12.10 3.23
CA PHE A 85 -14.21 -13.48 3.72
C PHE A 85 -13.60 -13.65 5.12
N GLY A 86 -13.01 -12.60 5.70
CA GLY A 86 -12.37 -12.65 7.01
C GLY A 86 -11.12 -13.54 7.07
N ARG A 87 -10.53 -13.85 5.90
CA ARG A 87 -9.38 -14.77 5.79
C ARG A 87 -8.54 -14.45 4.54
N PRO A 88 -7.29 -14.96 4.49
CA PRO A 88 -6.45 -14.78 3.31
C PRO A 88 -7.02 -15.42 2.04
N SER A 89 -6.62 -14.91 0.88
CA SER A 89 -6.95 -15.52 -0.43
C SER A 89 -6.37 -16.92 -0.57
N PHE A 90 -5.14 -17.11 -0.09
CA PHE A 90 -4.47 -18.39 -0.07
C PHE A 90 -4.15 -18.83 1.36
N SER A 91 -4.50 -20.07 1.71
CA SER A 91 -4.08 -20.70 2.98
C SER A 91 -2.60 -21.13 2.98
N ASN A 92 -1.77 -20.51 2.15
CA ASN A 92 -0.35 -20.80 2.00
C ASN A 92 0.48 -19.92 2.95
N TYR A 93 1.23 -20.56 3.84
CA TYR A 93 2.07 -19.87 4.82
C TYR A 93 3.13 -18.97 4.18
N SER A 94 3.79 -19.43 3.12
CA SER A 94 4.82 -18.65 2.42
C SER A 94 4.24 -17.40 1.77
N PHE A 95 3.01 -17.50 1.23
CA PHE A 95 2.29 -16.36 0.68
C PHE A 95 1.95 -15.34 1.77
N ASN A 96 1.32 -15.77 2.86
CA ASN A 96 0.94 -14.89 3.97
C ASN A 96 2.16 -14.19 4.59
N LYS A 97 3.28 -14.90 4.69
CA LYS A 97 4.55 -14.33 5.14
C LYS A 97 5.07 -13.28 4.15
N ALA A 98 5.01 -13.54 2.85
CA ALA A 98 5.39 -12.57 1.82
C ALA A 98 4.51 -11.31 1.87
N CYS A 99 3.19 -11.46 2.04
CA CYS A 99 2.28 -10.34 2.25
C CYS A 99 2.68 -9.50 3.47
N LEU A 100 2.96 -10.16 4.60
CA LEU A 100 3.37 -9.45 5.82
C LEU A 100 4.70 -8.72 5.64
N ILE A 101 5.68 -9.33 4.96
CA ILE A 101 6.95 -8.67 4.62
C ILE A 101 6.68 -7.43 3.76
N ASN A 102 5.93 -7.59 2.67
CA ASN A 102 5.62 -6.49 1.75
C ASN A 102 4.88 -5.35 2.45
N LEU A 103 3.92 -5.65 3.33
CA LEU A 103 3.24 -4.64 4.14
C LEU A 103 4.24 -3.81 4.94
N LYS A 104 5.21 -4.46 5.59
CA LYS A 104 6.20 -3.77 6.43
C LYS A 104 7.27 -3.03 5.63
N THR A 105 7.65 -3.51 4.45
CA THR A 105 8.79 -2.96 3.69
C THR A 105 8.41 -2.02 2.57
N ILE A 106 7.25 -2.16 1.92
CA ILE A 106 6.82 -1.29 0.81
C ILE A 106 6.92 0.20 1.15
N PRO A 107 6.47 0.69 2.34
CA PRO A 107 6.55 2.11 2.65
C PRO A 107 7.98 2.64 2.63
N THR A 108 8.93 1.88 3.16
CA THR A 108 10.34 2.27 3.18
C THR A 108 11.00 2.11 1.80
N GLN A 109 10.68 1.04 1.07
CA GLN A 109 11.17 0.80 -0.29
C GLN A 109 10.67 1.85 -1.29
N ALA A 110 9.46 2.37 -1.08
CA ALA A 110 8.93 3.51 -1.84
C ALA A 110 9.63 4.84 -1.51
N GLY A 111 10.59 4.80 -0.58
CA GLY A 111 11.42 5.91 -0.16
C GLY A 111 10.71 6.92 0.74
N LEU A 112 9.71 6.48 1.52
CA LEU A 112 9.13 7.29 2.60
C LEU A 112 10.05 7.33 3.83
N GLY A 113 11.12 6.53 3.85
CA GLY A 113 12.13 6.51 4.91
C GLY A 113 11.51 6.31 6.29
N TYR A 114 11.87 7.16 7.26
CA TYR A 114 11.37 7.08 8.63
C TYR A 114 9.83 7.19 8.73
N GLN A 115 9.18 7.99 7.86
CA GLN A 115 7.71 8.06 7.85
C GLN A 115 7.10 6.73 7.41
N GLY A 116 7.72 6.07 6.42
CA GLY A 116 7.30 4.73 5.98
C GLY A 116 7.33 3.72 7.12
N ILE A 117 8.41 3.72 7.92
CA ILE A 117 8.50 2.88 9.13
C ILE A 117 7.34 3.20 10.08
N LYS A 118 7.14 4.48 10.40
CA LYS A 118 6.10 4.91 11.33
C LYS A 118 4.70 4.46 10.89
N PHE A 119 4.38 4.61 9.60
CA PHE A 119 3.11 4.17 9.04
C PHE A 119 2.93 2.66 9.03
N ALA A 120 4.03 1.89 8.93
CA ALA A 120 4.00 0.44 8.93
C ALA A 120 3.83 -0.19 10.31
N ILE A 121 4.04 0.56 11.39
CA ILE A 121 3.99 0.07 12.78
C ILE A 121 2.87 0.66 13.63
N ILE A 122 2.29 1.79 13.20
CA ILE A 122 1.22 2.48 13.91
C ILE A 122 0.19 2.93 12.87
N ASN A 123 -1.09 2.83 13.22
CA ASN A 123 -2.15 3.46 12.43
C ASN A 123 -2.30 4.95 12.81
N LEU A 124 -1.98 5.82 11.86
CA LEU A 124 -2.11 7.28 11.92
C LEU A 124 -3.16 7.79 10.93
N ASP A 125 -3.95 6.89 10.35
CA ASP A 125 -5.00 7.25 9.43
C ASP A 125 -5.99 8.18 10.16
N PRO A 126 -6.34 9.32 9.55
CA PRO A 126 -7.39 10.17 10.06
C PRO A 126 -8.66 9.34 10.14
N GLY A 127 -9.25 9.23 11.34
CA GLY A 127 -10.56 8.61 11.49
C GLY A 127 -11.59 9.28 10.55
N PRO A 128 -12.75 8.63 10.29
CA PRO A 128 -13.72 9.04 9.28
C PRO A 128 -14.21 10.52 9.37
N LEU A 129 -13.98 11.19 10.50
CA LEU A 129 -14.34 12.60 10.70
C LEU A 129 -13.33 13.61 10.10
N VAL A 130 -12.08 13.22 9.82
CA VAL A 130 -11.04 14.16 9.34
C VAL A 130 -10.91 14.16 7.80
N GLY A 131 -11.34 13.09 7.11
CA GLY A 131 -11.39 13.04 5.64
C GLY A 131 -12.36 14.06 5.03
N ILE A 132 -13.46 14.36 5.72
CA ILE A 132 -14.42 15.41 5.31
C ILE A 132 -13.81 16.80 5.50
N ILE A 133 -13.05 16.99 6.58
CA ILE A 133 -12.42 18.27 6.91
C ILE A 133 -11.23 18.55 5.97
N ALA A 134 -10.42 17.55 5.61
CA ALA A 134 -9.31 17.72 4.67
C ALA A 134 -9.78 18.08 3.25
N ALA A 135 -10.92 17.54 2.81
CA ALA A 135 -11.56 17.94 1.56
C ALA A 135 -12.05 19.40 1.60
N ASP A 136 -12.62 19.84 2.73
CA ASP A 136 -13.08 21.22 2.92
C ASP A 136 -11.95 22.24 3.04
N TYR A 137 -10.77 21.86 3.57
CA TYR A 137 -9.61 22.75 3.66
C TYR A 137 -8.86 22.86 2.33
N ALA A 138 -8.76 21.80 1.54
CA ALA A 138 -8.15 21.84 0.20
C ALA A 138 -8.94 22.71 -0.79
N VAL A 139 -10.25 22.82 -0.61
CA VAL A 139 -11.13 23.70 -1.41
C VAL A 139 -10.99 25.18 -1.03
N LYS A 140 -10.44 25.51 0.15
CA LYS A 140 -10.30 26.89 0.62
C LYS A 140 -8.95 27.56 0.32
N GLU A 141 -7.90 26.81 0.00
CA GLU A 141 -6.57 27.38 -0.29
C GLU A 141 -6.19 27.42 -1.78
N ALA A 142 -6.86 26.65 -2.64
CA ALA A 142 -6.60 26.71 -4.08
C ALA A 142 -7.64 27.62 -4.76
N GLY A 143 -7.22 28.85 -5.04
CA GLY A 143 -7.99 29.82 -5.82
C GLY A 143 -8.51 29.21 -7.13
N GLU A 144 -9.70 29.67 -7.50
CA GLU A 144 -10.51 29.25 -8.65
C GLU A 144 -9.73 29.32 -9.98
N GLN A 145 -8.95 28.30 -10.30
CA GLN A 145 -8.47 28.07 -11.67
C GLN A 145 -8.03 26.63 -11.99
N GLU A 146 -7.93 25.73 -11.00
CA GLU A 146 -7.64 24.30 -11.24
C GLU A 146 -8.87 23.38 -11.28
N ALA A 147 -10.07 23.94 -11.09
CA ALA A 147 -11.32 23.15 -11.08
C ALA A 147 -11.75 22.66 -12.49
N GLU A 148 -11.24 23.25 -13.57
CA GLU A 148 -11.74 22.97 -14.92
C GLU A 148 -11.01 21.81 -15.62
N PHE A 149 -9.84 21.37 -15.12
CA PHE A 149 -9.09 20.27 -15.74
C PHE A 149 -9.52 18.86 -15.28
N ARG A 150 -10.30 18.75 -14.19
CA ARG A 150 -10.80 17.45 -13.69
C ARG A 150 -12.11 16.98 -14.33
N ALA A 151 -12.73 17.78 -15.20
CA ALA A 151 -14.04 17.44 -15.78
C ALA A 151 -13.97 16.59 -17.06
N LYS A 152 -12.78 16.32 -17.62
CA LYS A 152 -12.62 15.49 -18.85
C LYS A 152 -11.46 14.52 -18.74
N GLY A 153 -11.59 13.56 -17.83
CA GLY A 153 -10.77 12.36 -17.78
C GLY A 153 -11.68 11.17 -17.52
N THR A 154 -11.87 10.37 -18.55
CA THR A 154 -12.61 9.10 -18.64
C THR A 154 -12.75 8.32 -17.33
N LEU A 155 -13.98 7.91 -17.02
CA LEU A 155 -14.39 7.03 -15.92
C LEU A 155 -13.49 5.78 -15.76
N GLY A 156 -12.53 5.86 -14.86
CA GLY A 156 -11.93 4.71 -14.18
C GLY A 156 -12.76 4.38 -12.93
N TYR A 157 -12.99 3.10 -12.65
CA TYR A 157 -13.92 2.66 -11.60
C TYR A 157 -13.30 2.84 -10.21
N PHE A 158 -13.67 3.93 -9.53
CA PHE A 158 -13.46 4.12 -8.10
C PHE A 158 -14.45 3.26 -7.31
N TYR A 159 -13.97 2.23 -6.60
CA TYR A 159 -14.81 1.57 -5.60
C TYR A 159 -14.79 2.37 -4.30
N ALA A 160 -16.00 2.70 -3.85
CA ALA A 160 -16.30 3.53 -2.71
C ALA A 160 -15.90 2.89 -1.37
N GLU A 161 -15.50 3.74 -0.42
CA GLU A 161 -15.18 3.48 0.99
C GLU A 161 -13.76 3.04 1.33
N GLY A 162 -12.80 3.82 0.84
CA GLY A 162 -11.44 3.85 1.35
C GLY A 162 -10.52 4.62 0.39
N PRO A 163 -9.59 5.44 0.88
CA PRO A 163 -8.63 6.17 0.05
C PRO A 163 -7.48 5.27 -0.45
N GLU A 164 -7.84 4.05 -0.84
CA GLU A 164 -6.93 3.05 -1.38
C GLU A 164 -6.72 3.39 -2.85
N PHE A 165 -5.63 4.09 -3.12
CA PHE A 165 -5.18 4.28 -4.49
C PHE A 165 -4.88 2.91 -5.10
N ARG A 166 -5.69 2.53 -6.09
CA ARG A 166 -5.44 1.42 -7.01
C ARG A 166 -5.00 2.03 -8.34
N LEU A 167 -3.93 1.49 -8.92
CA LEU A 167 -3.63 1.75 -10.32
C LEU A 167 -4.73 1.13 -11.18
N ASP A 168 -5.48 1.95 -11.90
CA ASP A 168 -6.42 1.48 -12.93
C ASP A 168 -5.65 0.65 -13.95
N TYR A 169 -5.87 -0.66 -13.86
CA TYR A 169 -5.22 -1.64 -14.71
C TYR A 169 -6.08 -1.85 -15.95
N ILE A 170 -5.62 -1.30 -17.09
CA ILE A 170 -6.18 -1.68 -18.37
C ILE A 170 -5.50 -2.99 -18.79
N HIS A 171 -6.19 -4.11 -18.61
CA HIS A 171 -5.82 -5.46 -19.07
C HIS A 171 -5.47 -5.53 -20.58
N SER A 172 -5.71 -4.49 -21.38
CA SER A 172 -5.59 -4.51 -22.85
C SER A 172 -4.18 -4.36 -23.41
N ARG A 173 -3.12 -4.41 -22.59
CA ARG A 173 -1.73 -4.29 -23.07
C ARG A 173 -0.83 -5.50 -22.81
N VAL A 174 -1.41 -6.64 -22.43
CA VAL A 174 -0.68 -7.91 -22.30
C VAL A 174 -1.30 -8.97 -23.21
N GLU A 175 -1.45 -8.64 -24.49
CA GLU A 175 -1.51 -9.61 -25.57
C GLU A 175 -0.68 -9.06 -26.73
N TYR A 176 0.58 -9.49 -26.83
CA TYR A 176 1.31 -9.68 -28.08
C TYR A 176 2.38 -10.75 -27.87
#